data_AF-A0A350CYH6-F1
#
_entry.id   AF-A0A350CYH6-F1
#
_cell.length_a   1.000
_cell.length_b   1.000
_cell.length_c   1.000
_cell.angle_alpha   90.00
_cell.angle_beta   90.00
_cell.angle_gamma   90.00
#
_symmetry.space_group_name_H-M   'P 1'
#
loop_
_entity.id
_entity.type
_entity.pdbx_description
1 polymer ?
#
loop_
_entity_poly.entity_id
_entity_poly.type
_entity_poly.pdbx_seq_one_letter_code
_entity_poly.pdbx_strand_id
1 'polypeptide(L)'
;MLYTIAIQNLRLQVSVPDSADTAALDKVIREFNDHLMTFNGGKPVELFESKEIKLLIFTLISFILGMQKKQDELEEKLREKTSSVPTDEGKEVNIRDDSETIETIKTLISLCDRGLTKNP
;
A
#
# COMPACT_ATOMS: atom_id res chain seq x y z
N MET A 1 -3.89 21.76 3.46
CA MET A 1 -2.59 21.82 4.18
C MET A 1 -1.43 21.30 3.30
N LEU A 2 -0.23 21.88 3.40
CA LEU A 2 0.99 21.28 2.83
C LEU A 2 1.50 20.15 3.75
N TYR A 3 1.71 18.97 3.19
CA TYR A 3 2.19 17.79 3.91
C TYR A 3 3.42 17.22 3.20
N THR A 4 4.39 16.70 3.98
CA THR A 4 5.63 16.14 3.43
C THR A 4 5.63 14.63 3.59
N ILE A 5 5.63 13.92 2.47
CA ILE A 5 5.83 12.48 2.41
C ILE A 5 7.34 12.22 2.38
N ALA A 6 7.84 11.48 3.36
CA ALA A 6 9.25 11.09 3.45
C ALA A 6 9.42 9.61 3.14
N ILE A 7 10.04 9.29 1.99
CA ILE A 7 10.36 7.93 1.58
C ILE A 7 11.88 7.80 1.48
N GLN A 8 12.50 7.08 2.40
CA GLN A 8 13.95 6.94 2.50
C GLN A 8 14.66 8.31 2.48
N ASN A 9 15.54 8.57 1.51
CA ASN A 9 16.21 9.85 1.28
C ASN A 9 15.33 10.88 0.53
N LEU A 10 14.24 10.46 -0.11
CA LEU A 10 13.38 11.33 -0.91
C LEU A 10 12.34 12.06 -0.04
N ARG A 11 12.07 13.33 -0.39
CA ARG A 11 11.03 14.16 0.23
C ARG A 11 10.09 14.66 -0.85
N LEU A 12 8.79 14.45 -0.67
CA LEU A 12 7.75 14.90 -1.58
C LEU A 12 6.82 15.84 -0.83
N GLN A 13 6.71 17.08 -1.29
CA GLN A 13 5.70 18.00 -0.79
C GLN A 13 4.41 17.81 -1.58
N VAL A 14 3.31 17.59 -0.86
CA VAL A 14 1.98 17.38 -1.42
C VAL A 14 0.98 18.30 -0.74
N SER A 15 -0.01 18.76 -1.49
CA SER A 15 -1.17 19.43 -0.90
C SER A 15 -2.22 18.38 -0.57
N VAL A 16 -2.59 18.29 0.70
CA VAL A 16 -3.67 17.43 1.17
C VAL A 16 -4.84 18.27 1.68
N PRO A 17 -6.10 17.82 1.52
CA PRO A 17 -7.26 18.46 2.15
C PRO A 17 -7.10 18.51 3.67
N ASP A 18 -7.67 19.52 4.33
CA ASP A 18 -7.58 19.64 5.79
C ASP A 18 -8.39 18.54 6.52
N SER A 19 -9.30 17.86 5.80
CA SER A 19 -10.05 16.69 6.27
C SER A 19 -9.30 15.37 6.10
N ALA A 20 -8.09 15.38 5.54
CA ALA A 20 -7.32 14.16 5.31
C ALA A 20 -6.90 13.52 6.64
N ASP A 21 -7.05 12.20 6.75
CA ASP A 21 -6.51 11.44 7.86
C ASP A 21 -4.98 11.30 7.70
N THR A 22 -4.25 12.24 8.30
CA THR A 22 -2.79 12.26 8.25
C THR A 22 -2.17 11.11 9.04
N ALA A 23 -2.88 10.54 10.03
CA ALA A 23 -2.37 9.42 10.81
C ALA A 23 -2.38 8.12 10.00
N ALA A 24 -3.43 7.88 9.22
CA ALA A 24 -3.46 6.79 8.25
C ALA A 24 -2.35 6.94 7.19
N LEU A 25 -2.13 8.17 6.70
CA LEU A 25 -1.04 8.47 5.77
C LEU A 25 0.35 8.22 6.40
N ASP A 26 0.59 8.68 7.63
CA ASP A 26 1.83 8.43 8.38
C ASP A 26 2.10 6.93 8.57
N LYS A 27 1.06 6.15 8.84
CA LYS A 27 1.15 4.69 8.97
C LYS A 27 1.59 4.04 7.66
N VAL A 28 0.93 4.36 6.55
CA VAL A 28 1.28 3.81 5.22
C VAL A 28 2.70 4.19 4.82
N ILE A 29 3.13 5.43 5.09
CA ILE A 29 4.51 5.89 4.81
C ILE A 29 5.53 5.07 5.59
N ARG A 30 5.24 4.77 6.86
CA ARG A 30 6.12 3.95 7.70
C ARG A 30 6.23 2.52 7.17
N GLU A 31 5.09 1.87 6.93
CA GLU A 31 5.04 0.51 6.39
C GLU A 31 5.75 0.42 5.03
N PHE A 32 5.54 1.41 4.15
CA PHE A 32 6.22 1.48 2.87
C PHE A 32 7.75 1.58 3.03
N ASN A 33 8.24 2.40 3.96
CA ASN A 33 9.67 2.49 4.24
C ASN A 33 10.23 1.19 4.84
N ASP A 34 9.51 0.55 5.76
CA ASP A 34 9.90 -0.72 6.36
C ASP A 34 9.98 -1.84 5.30
N HIS A 35 9.05 -1.84 4.35
CA HIS A 35 9.11 -2.75 3.20
C HIS A 35 10.33 -2.48 2.31
N LEU A 36 10.63 -1.21 1.97
CA LEU A 36 11.83 -0.87 1.22
C LEU A 36 13.11 -1.34 1.92
N MET A 37 13.20 -1.15 3.24
CA MET A 37 14.32 -1.66 4.05
C MET A 37 14.39 -3.19 3.98
N THR A 38 13.27 -3.87 4.18
CA THR A 38 13.19 -5.34 4.18
C THR A 38 13.61 -5.92 2.83
N PHE A 39 13.12 -5.36 1.72
CA PHE A 39 13.47 -5.80 0.37
C PHE A 39 14.92 -5.49 0.00
N ASN A 40 15.51 -4.42 0.56
CA ASN A 40 16.91 -4.08 0.35
C ASN A 40 17.85 -4.69 1.42
N GLY A 41 17.48 -5.85 1.98
CA GLY A 41 18.33 -6.59 2.92
C GLY A 41 18.63 -5.85 4.22
N GLY A 42 17.66 -5.06 4.71
CA GLY A 42 17.78 -4.25 5.93
C GLY A 42 18.56 -2.95 5.74
N LYS A 43 18.88 -2.55 4.51
CA LYS A 43 19.62 -1.32 4.20
C LYS A 43 18.71 -0.25 3.62
N PRO A 44 18.97 1.04 3.89
CA PRO A 44 18.24 2.12 3.25
C PRO A 44 18.44 2.09 1.74
N VAL A 45 17.36 2.37 1.02
CA VAL A 45 17.40 2.53 -0.44
C VAL A 45 17.71 3.98 -0.76
N GLU A 46 18.70 4.22 -1.62
CA GLU A 46 18.95 5.55 -2.15
C GLU A 46 18.12 5.75 -3.43
N LEU A 47 17.05 6.53 -3.29
CA LEU A 47 16.16 6.86 -4.39
C LEU A 47 16.69 8.10 -5.13
N PHE A 48 16.76 8.00 -6.45
CA PHE A 48 17.08 9.15 -7.30
C PHE A 48 15.90 10.11 -7.36
N GLU A 49 16.19 11.41 -7.31
CA GLU A 49 15.17 12.43 -7.46
C GLU A 49 14.79 12.59 -8.93
N SER A 50 13.69 11.94 -9.35
CA SER A 50 13.07 12.15 -10.66
C SER A 50 11.57 12.40 -10.54
N LYS A 51 11.00 13.08 -11.54
CA LYS A 51 9.56 13.35 -11.59
C LYS A 51 8.76 12.06 -11.65
N GLU A 52 9.28 11.08 -12.38
CA GLU A 52 8.67 9.77 -12.60
C GLU A 52 8.66 8.95 -11.32
N ILE A 53 9.77 8.92 -10.56
CA ILE A 53 9.85 8.24 -9.27
C ILE A 53 8.88 8.89 -8.27
N LYS A 54 8.85 10.23 -8.22
CA LYS A 54 7.91 10.96 -7.34
C LYS A 54 6.45 10.64 -7.68
N LEU A 55 6.09 10.63 -8.97
CA LEU A 55 4.74 10.31 -9.42
C LEU A 55 4.36 8.86 -9.09
N LEU A 56 5.27 7.91 -9.30
CA LEU A 56 5.05 6.51 -8.99
C LEU A 56 4.79 6.30 -7.49
N ILE A 57 5.64 6.87 -6.63
CA ILE A 57 5.48 6.82 -5.17
C ILE A 57 4.14 7.42 -4.74
N PHE A 58 3.81 8.61 -5.24
CA PHE A 58 2.55 9.27 -4.91
C PHE A 58 1.33 8.44 -5.33
N THR A 59 1.38 7.85 -6.52
CA THR A 59 0.30 7.00 -7.05
C THR A 59 0.14 5.72 -6.24
N LEU A 60 1.24 5.07 -5.87
CA LEU A 60 1.22 3.85 -5.04
C LEU A 60 0.63 4.10 -3.65
N ILE A 61 1.06 5.17 -2.97
CA ILE A 61 0.52 5.52 -1.65
C ILE A 61 -0.98 5.83 -1.76
N SER A 62 -1.39 6.62 -2.76
CA SER A 62 -2.80 6.95 -2.99
C SER A 62 -3.64 5.70 -3.27
N PHE A 63 -3.08 4.74 -4.02
CA PHE A 63 -3.73 3.46 -4.31
C PHE A 63 -3.90 2.60 -3.06
N ILE A 64 -2.86 2.47 -2.23
CA ILE A 64 -2.91 1.72 -0.96
C ILE A 64 -3.97 2.29 -0.02
N LEU A 65 -4.00 3.62 0.16
CA LEU A 65 -5.02 4.28 0.97
C LEU A 65 -6.43 4.07 0.42
N GLY A 66 -6.58 4.14 -0.91
CA GLY A 66 -7.85 3.84 -1.58
C GLY A 66 -8.31 2.40 -1.39
N MET A 67 -7.39 1.44 -1.30
CA MET A 67 -7.70 0.04 -0.98
C MET A 67 -8.10 -0.15 0.48
N GLN A 68 -7.35 0.43 1.43
CA GLN A 68 -7.67 0.38 2.86
C GLN A 68 -9.07 0.93 3.13
N LYS A 69 -9.39 2.11 2.58
CA LYS A 69 -10.74 2.69 2.72
C LYS A 69 -11.85 1.78 2.19
N LYS A 70 -11.64 1.13 1.04
CA LYS A 70 -12.62 0.19 0.47
C LYS A 70 -12.78 -1.07 1.33
N GLN A 71 -11.71 -1.51 1.98
CA GLN A 71 -11.74 -2.63 2.91
C GLN A 71 -12.51 -2.26 4.19
N ASP A 72 -12.24 -1.09 4.77
CA ASP A 72 -12.95 -0.58 5.95
C ASP A 72 -14.46 -0.46 5.67
N GLU A 73 -14.85 0.10 4.52
CA GLU A 73 -16.26 0.18 4.10
C GLU A 73 -16.91 -1.20 3.91
N LEU A 74 -16.15 -2.22 3.51
CA LEU A 74 -16.64 -3.58 3.35
C LEU A 74 -16.82 -4.27 4.70
N GLU A 75 -15.86 -4.10 5.62
CA GLU A 75 -15.92 -4.61 6.98
C GLU A 75 -17.06 -3.97 7.79
N GLU A 76 -17.30 -2.67 7.61
CA GLU A 76 -18.42 -1.95 8.22
C GLU A 76 -19.76 -2.50 7.73
N LYS A 77 -19.95 -2.65 6.41
CA LYS A 77 -21.15 -3.26 5.82
C LYS A 77 -21.38 -4.69 6.29
N LEU A 78 -20.31 -5.47 6.49
CA LEU A 78 -20.39 -6.82 7.04
C LEU A 78 -20.79 -6.79 8.52
N ARG A 79 -20.25 -5.89 9.34
CA ARG A 79 -20.63 -5.71 10.75
C ARG A 79 -22.09 -5.30 10.90
N GLU A 80 -22.56 -4.33 10.12
CA GLU A 80 -23.97 -3.90 10.14
C GLU A 80 -24.92 -5.04 9.75
N LYS A 81 -24.53 -5.84 8.76
CA LYS A 81 -25.31 -7.02 8.31
C LYS A 81 -25.31 -8.17 9.33
N THR A 82 -24.24 -8.31 10.12
CA THR A 82 -24.14 -9.32 11.19
C THR A 82 -24.89 -8.89 12.46
N SER A 83 -25.06 -7.58 12.68
CA SER A 83 -25.82 -7.03 13.82
C SER A 83 -27.34 -7.11 13.68
N SER A 84 -27.86 -7.51 12.51
CA SER A 84 -29.29 -7.44 12.17
C SER A 84 -29.98 -8.77 11.86
N VAL A 85 -29.36 -9.94 12.13
CA VAL A 85 -30.00 -11.25 11.88
C VAL A 85 -29.74 -12.24 13.03
N PRO A 86 -30.77 -12.86 13.64
CA PRO A 86 -30.59 -13.99 14.55
C PRO A 86 -30.12 -15.22 13.78
N THR A 87 -29.21 -15.98 14.39
CA THR A 87 -28.64 -17.27 13.94
C THR A 87 -29.42 -17.99 12.84
N ASP A 88 -28.88 -17.99 11.61
CA ASP A 88 -29.15 -19.03 10.64
C ASP A 88 -27.92 -19.26 9.74
N GLU A 89 -27.75 -20.52 9.36
CA GLU A 89 -26.49 -21.18 9.05
C GLU A 89 -25.83 -20.77 7.72
N GLY A 90 -24.49 -20.85 7.70
CA GLY A 90 -23.73 -21.31 6.53
C GLY A 90 -23.84 -20.50 5.23
N LYS A 91 -23.13 -19.37 5.15
CA LYS A 91 -22.54 -18.94 3.87
C LYS A 91 -21.08 -18.57 4.09
N GLU A 92 -20.19 -19.37 3.53
CA GLU A 92 -18.76 -19.05 3.38
C GLU A 92 -18.63 -17.63 2.82
N VAL A 93 -18.09 -16.75 3.65
CA VAL A 93 -17.62 -15.45 3.22
C VAL A 93 -16.37 -15.74 2.39
N ASN A 94 -16.45 -15.54 1.08
CA ASN A 94 -15.33 -15.69 0.17
C ASN A 94 -14.26 -14.64 0.52
N ILE A 95 -13.35 -15.01 1.42
CA ILE A 95 -12.17 -14.23 1.77
C ILE A 95 -11.33 -14.21 0.50
N ARG A 96 -11.28 -13.03 -0.14
CA ARG A 96 -10.44 -12.74 -1.30
C ARG A 96 -9.05 -13.32 -1.04
N ASP A 97 -8.61 -14.21 -1.91
CA ASP A 97 -7.38 -14.97 -1.73
C ASP A 97 -6.16 -14.05 -1.92
N ASP A 98 -5.81 -13.32 -0.86
CA ASP A 98 -4.64 -12.45 -0.81
C ASP A 98 -3.34 -13.22 -1.08
N SER A 99 -3.35 -14.55 -0.93
CA SER A 99 -2.21 -15.41 -1.26
C SER A 99 -1.86 -15.38 -2.75
N GLU A 100 -2.87 -15.45 -3.63
CA GLU A 100 -2.67 -15.39 -5.09
C GLU A 100 -2.13 -14.02 -5.52
N THR A 101 -2.60 -12.95 -4.87
CA THR A 101 -2.10 -11.59 -5.11
C THR A 101 -0.65 -11.46 -4.65
N ILE A 102 -0.29 -12.00 -3.49
CA ILE A 102 1.09 -12.01 -2.97
C ILE A 102 2.02 -12.83 -3.86
N GLU A 103 1.61 -14.00 -4.34
CA GLU A 103 2.41 -14.81 -5.28
C GLU A 103 2.63 -14.12 -6.62
N THR A 104 1.59 -13.45 -7.12
CA THR A 104 1.69 -12.66 -8.35
C THR A 104 2.69 -11.52 -8.18
N ILE A 105 2.65 -10.79 -7.06
CA ILE A 105 3.61 -9.72 -6.76
C ILE A 105 5.05 -10.28 -6.65
N LYS A 106 5.25 -11.38 -5.94
CA LYS A 106 6.57 -12.05 -5.84
C LYS A 106 7.11 -12.45 -7.21
N THR A 107 6.26 -12.96 -8.07
CA THR A 107 6.62 -13.35 -9.45
C THR A 107 7.03 -12.12 -10.26
N LEU A 108 6.29 -11.03 -10.17
CA LEU A 108 6.61 -9.78 -10.86
C LEU A 108 7.94 -9.18 -10.38
N ILE A 109 8.21 -9.21 -9.08
CA ILE A 109 9.51 -8.79 -8.51
C ILE A 109 10.65 -9.65 -9.07
N SER A 110 10.49 -10.97 -9.08
CA SER A 110 11.48 -11.90 -9.66
C SER A 110 11.76 -11.61 -11.14
N LEU A 111 10.72 -11.23 -11.89
CA LEU A 111 10.87 -10.85 -13.29
C LEU A 111 11.61 -9.51 -13.46
N CYS A 112 11.38 -8.55 -12.57
CA CYS A 112 12.14 -7.28 -12.53
C CYS A 112 13.62 -7.50 -12.21
N ASP A 113 13.95 -8.37 -11.24
CA ASP A 113 15.33 -8.73 -10.89
C ASP A 113 16.07 -9.41 -12.06
N ARG A 114 15.35 -10.23 -12.83
CA ARG A 114 15.87 -10.85 -14.07
C ARG A 114 16.05 -9.84 -15.21
N GLY A 115 15.36 -8.71 -15.17
CA GLY A 115 15.53 -7.58 -16.08
C GLY A 115 16.72 -6.70 -15.72
N LEU A 116 16.99 -6.50 -14.42
CA LEU A 116 18.13 -5.72 -13.90
C LEU A 116 19.48 -6.43 -14.05
N THR A 117 19.48 -7.76 -14.15
CA THR A 117 20.69 -8.58 -14.37
C THR A 117 21.06 -8.75 -15.85
N LYS A 118 20.25 -8.22 -16.77
CA LYS A 118 20.56 -8.22 -18.21
C LYS A 118 20.82 -6.82 -18.71
N ASN A 119 22.05 -6.35 -18.50
CA ASN A 119 22.79 -5.59 -19.49
C ASN A 119 24.18 -6.24 -19.65
N PRO A 120 24.73 -6.33 -20.87
CA PRO A 120 26.01 -7.00 -21.16
C PRO A 120 27.21 -6.32 -20.50
#